data_AF-A0A9E3DQZ7-F1
#
_entry.id   AF-A0A9E3DQZ7-F1
#
_cell.length_a   1.000
_cell.length_b   1.000
_cell.length_c   1.000
_cell.angle_alpha   90.00
_cell.angle_beta   90.00
_cell.angle_gamma   90.00
#
_symmetry.space_group_name_H-M   'P 1'
#
loop_
_entity.id
_entity.type
_entity.pdbx_description
1 polymer ?
#
loop_
_entity_poly.entity_id
_entity_poly.type
_entity_poly.pdbx_seq_one_letter_code
_entity_poly.pdbx_strand_id
1 'polypeptide(L)'
;MVRGRWRVAVFLVLGLGVLLLQAGSAGAVPHPRAPVARPKVRSNTNTQLVWEGGLGPGRGVTGFIPDANNPFDPVADGYPAQNPTTDWSTKDEGFAGVIHGTPTDGSPEVSLYCIDINTDTYPGYGYVLGTWDAANVTNVGYVARLLNEYYPNTDEPASLPDLNERAAAVQAAIWFFSDRFVLSTSDPLHDTVAAIAAHIIKEGPLVEPPPPSLTLTPTEVSGGAGSVLGPFTVTTDAPAGATVNVTGGNMYSNQAGTHFIADGATVPSGKKIWVRSTGPPTVELQATSKATVPSGNVYLYDGNGGADAAQKLILANTATLTAIVNASAEFLPSGSLVVKKTIA
;
A
#
# COMPACT_ATOMS: atom_id res chain seq x y z
N MET A 1 6.57 -71.84 52.70
CA MET A 1 5.91 -72.56 51.60
C MET A 1 4.48 -72.05 51.50
N VAL A 2 4.14 -71.32 50.41
CA VAL A 2 2.82 -71.21 49.75
C VAL A 2 1.62 -70.67 50.59
N ARG A 3 0.75 -69.74 50.17
CA ARG A 3 0.60 -68.76 49.08
C ARG A 3 -0.61 -67.90 49.51
N GLY A 4 -0.46 -66.57 49.57
CA GLY A 4 -1.55 -65.63 49.81
C GLY A 4 -2.32 -65.30 48.53
N ARG A 5 -3.65 -65.19 48.64
CA ARG A 5 -4.65 -65.12 47.57
C ARG A 5 -4.53 -63.82 46.76
N TRP A 6 -4.42 -63.93 45.45
CA TRP A 6 -4.56 -62.83 44.49
C TRP A 6 -6.05 -62.52 44.25
N ARG A 7 -6.44 -61.26 44.45
CA ARG A 7 -7.65 -60.67 43.85
C ARG A 7 -7.18 -59.74 42.74
N VAL A 8 -7.56 -60.07 41.52
CA VAL A 8 -7.35 -59.26 40.31
C VAL A 8 -8.34 -58.10 40.35
N ALA A 9 -7.81 -56.87 40.44
CA ALA A 9 -8.56 -55.65 40.16
C ALA A 9 -8.12 -55.16 38.78
N VAL A 10 -9.03 -55.21 37.82
CA VAL A 10 -8.88 -54.68 36.47
C VAL A 10 -8.98 -53.16 36.57
N PHE A 11 -7.88 -52.44 36.33
CA PHE A 11 -7.91 -51.00 36.07
C PHE A 11 -7.89 -50.76 34.57
N LEU A 12 -9.01 -50.25 34.08
CA LEU A 12 -9.24 -49.85 32.70
C LEU A 12 -8.65 -48.44 32.55
N VAL A 13 -7.46 -48.32 31.95
CA VAL A 13 -6.83 -47.03 31.65
C VAL A 13 -7.45 -46.50 30.35
N LEU A 14 -8.36 -45.54 30.50
CA LEU A 14 -8.84 -44.69 29.42
C LEU A 14 -7.70 -43.75 28.99
N GLY A 15 -7.05 -44.08 27.87
CA GLY A 15 -6.12 -43.19 27.20
C GLY A 15 -6.88 -42.09 26.47
N LEU A 16 -7.03 -40.92 27.10
CA LEU A 16 -7.33 -39.68 26.38
C LEU A 16 -6.02 -39.18 25.76
N GLY A 17 -5.84 -39.47 24.47
CA GLY A 17 -4.83 -38.82 23.66
C GLY A 17 -5.23 -37.35 23.47
N VAL A 18 -4.59 -36.45 24.22
CA VAL A 18 -4.63 -35.03 23.93
C VAL A 18 -3.81 -34.79 22.67
N LEU A 19 -4.50 -34.71 21.52
CA LEU A 19 -3.92 -34.10 20.33
C LEU A 19 -3.73 -32.62 20.64
N LEU A 20 -2.49 -32.24 21.01
CA LEU A 20 -2.06 -30.85 20.95
C LEU A 20 -2.05 -30.45 19.47
N LEU A 21 -3.13 -29.82 19.03
CA LEU A 21 -3.11 -28.94 17.86
C LEU A 21 -2.12 -27.83 18.20
N GLN A 22 -0.87 -27.98 17.75
CA GLN A 22 0.06 -26.86 17.66
C GLN A 22 -0.54 -25.90 16.62
N ALA A 23 -1.27 -24.90 17.11
CA ALA A 23 -1.51 -23.70 16.34
C ALA A 23 -0.12 -23.13 16.05
N GLY A 24 0.28 -23.14 14.77
CA GLY A 24 1.48 -22.43 14.34
C GLY A 24 1.39 -21.00 14.83
N SER A 25 2.48 -20.48 15.38
CA SER A 25 2.63 -19.06 15.67
C SER A 25 2.27 -18.27 14.41
N ALA A 26 1.24 -17.41 14.51
CA ALA A 26 0.85 -16.51 13.44
C ALA A 26 1.99 -15.50 13.18
N GLY A 27 2.76 -15.76 12.13
CA GLY A 27 3.82 -14.91 11.59
C GLY A 27 3.34 -14.23 10.32
N ALA A 28 3.69 -12.97 10.12
CA ALA A 28 3.27 -12.17 8.97
C ALA A 28 4.15 -12.47 7.76
N VAL A 29 3.99 -13.67 7.21
CA VAL A 29 4.66 -14.04 5.97
C VAL A 29 3.70 -13.73 4.82
N PRO A 30 4.14 -13.05 3.75
CA PRO A 30 3.36 -13.03 2.52
C PRO A 30 3.12 -14.48 2.07
N HIS A 31 1.86 -14.91 2.07
CA HIS A 31 1.55 -16.30 1.76
C HIS A 31 1.35 -16.48 0.25
N PRO A 32 2.05 -17.41 -0.42
CA PRO A 32 1.90 -17.61 -1.87
C PRO A 32 0.58 -18.31 -2.26
N ARG A 33 -0.25 -18.71 -1.28
CA ARG A 33 -1.52 -19.41 -1.52
C ARG A 33 -2.61 -18.84 -0.62
N ALA A 34 -3.65 -18.28 -1.22
CA ALA A 34 -4.84 -17.88 -0.49
C ALA A 34 -5.54 -19.09 0.17
N PRO A 35 -6.13 -18.93 1.37
CA PRO A 35 -7.11 -19.88 1.90
C PRO A 35 -8.21 -20.12 0.85
N VAL A 36 -8.74 -21.35 0.79
CA VAL A 36 -9.41 -22.01 -0.35
C VAL A 36 -10.59 -21.27 -1.03
N ALA A 37 -11.00 -20.08 -0.59
CA ALA A 37 -11.93 -19.23 -1.31
C ALA A 37 -11.15 -18.20 -2.16
N ARG A 38 -11.24 -18.28 -3.50
CA ARG A 38 -10.89 -17.14 -4.37
C ARG A 38 -11.79 -15.97 -3.96
N PRO A 39 -11.25 -14.85 -3.45
CA PRO A 39 -12.08 -13.72 -3.08
C PRO A 39 -12.75 -13.18 -4.34
N LYS A 40 -14.06 -12.92 -4.28
CA LYS A 40 -14.71 -12.13 -5.32
C LYS A 40 -14.12 -10.72 -5.23
N VAL A 41 -13.39 -10.31 -6.26
CA VAL A 41 -13.05 -8.90 -6.49
C VAL A 41 -14.35 -8.11 -6.42
N ARG A 42 -14.50 -7.19 -5.46
CA ARG A 42 -15.67 -6.30 -5.45
C ARG A 42 -15.48 -5.37 -6.64
N SER A 43 -16.36 -5.48 -7.63
CA SER A 43 -16.40 -4.62 -8.80
C SER A 43 -16.89 -3.23 -8.36
N ASN A 44 -16.00 -2.40 -7.81
CA ASN A 44 -16.12 -0.94 -7.64
C ASN A 44 -14.98 -0.29 -6.82
N THR A 45 -13.80 -0.87 -6.77
CA THR A 45 -12.76 -0.43 -5.82
C THR A 45 -11.66 0.35 -6.53
N ASN A 46 -11.22 1.44 -5.89
CA ASN A 46 -10.08 2.27 -6.31
C ASN A 46 -8.75 1.50 -6.13
N THR A 47 -8.72 0.19 -6.39
CA THR A 47 -7.54 -0.64 -6.29
C THR A 47 -6.51 -0.13 -7.28
N GLN A 48 -5.38 0.33 -6.75
CA GLN A 48 -4.26 0.81 -7.54
C GLN A 48 -3.20 -0.27 -7.72
N LEU A 49 -3.13 -1.21 -6.78
CA LEU A 49 -2.12 -2.25 -6.75
C LEU A 49 -2.76 -3.56 -6.27
N VAL A 50 -2.36 -4.67 -6.88
CA VAL A 50 -2.73 -6.02 -6.44
C VAL A 50 -1.45 -6.76 -6.10
N TRP A 51 -1.42 -7.42 -4.94
CA TRP A 51 -0.35 -8.36 -4.67
C TRP A 51 -0.67 -9.71 -5.30
N GLU A 52 0.12 -10.15 -6.29
CA GLU A 52 -0.15 -11.40 -7.02
C GLU A 52 0.69 -12.59 -6.52
N GLY A 53 1.33 -12.46 -5.36
CA GLY A 53 2.23 -13.48 -4.81
C GLY A 53 3.69 -13.31 -5.24
N GLY A 54 4.04 -12.20 -5.90
CA GLY A 54 5.40 -11.90 -6.31
C GLY A 54 6.29 -11.57 -5.10
N LEU A 55 7.42 -12.26 -5.00
CA LEU A 55 8.47 -12.04 -4.00
C LEU A 55 9.80 -11.76 -4.71
N GLY A 56 10.52 -10.78 -4.22
CA GLY A 56 11.86 -10.42 -4.67
C GLY A 56 12.94 -11.01 -3.75
N PRO A 57 14.14 -10.40 -3.74
CA PRO A 57 15.20 -10.82 -2.82
C PRO A 57 14.75 -10.78 -1.36
N GLY A 58 15.07 -11.84 -0.63
CA GLY A 58 14.73 -11.99 0.77
C GLY A 58 15.04 -13.38 1.32
N ARG A 59 15.04 -13.52 2.65
CA ARG A 59 15.23 -14.80 3.33
C ARG A 59 14.48 -14.83 4.66
N GLY A 60 14.30 -16.04 5.21
CA GLY A 60 13.77 -16.18 6.56
C GLY A 60 14.72 -15.64 7.63
N VAL A 61 14.15 -15.11 8.69
CA VAL A 61 14.85 -14.54 9.84
C VAL A 61 14.23 -15.04 11.14
N THR A 62 15.03 -15.09 12.20
CA THR A 62 14.57 -15.50 13.54
C THR A 62 14.73 -14.34 14.52
N GLY A 63 13.75 -14.16 15.41
CA GLY A 63 13.74 -13.01 16.28
C GLY A 63 12.64 -13.00 17.33
N PHE A 64 12.35 -11.80 17.82
CA PHE A 64 11.48 -11.55 18.95
C PHE A 64 10.61 -10.33 18.68
N ILE A 65 9.39 -10.35 19.23
CA ILE A 65 8.48 -9.21 19.23
C ILE A 65 8.01 -8.93 20.66
N PRO A 66 7.89 -7.67 21.07
CA PRO A 66 7.41 -7.36 22.41
C PRO A 66 5.94 -7.70 22.56
N ASP A 67 5.55 -8.15 23.75
CA ASP A 67 4.14 -8.31 24.11
C ASP A 67 3.45 -6.93 24.18
N ALA A 68 2.12 -6.92 24.13
CA ALA A 68 1.32 -5.69 23.91
C ALA A 68 1.62 -4.53 24.90
N ASN A 69 1.96 -4.85 26.15
CA ASN A 69 2.21 -3.85 27.21
C ASN A 69 3.70 -3.56 27.44
N ASN A 70 4.59 -4.13 26.62
CA ASN A 70 6.01 -3.89 26.77
C ASN A 70 6.36 -2.41 26.46
N PRO A 71 7.10 -1.71 27.33
CA PRO A 71 7.39 -0.28 27.16
C PRO A 71 8.53 0.02 26.19
N PHE A 72 9.15 -1.00 25.57
CA PHE A 72 10.29 -0.82 24.67
C PHE A 72 9.97 0.15 23.53
N ASP A 73 10.83 1.16 23.37
CA ASP A 73 10.80 2.17 22.33
C ASP A 73 12.06 2.05 21.45
N PRO A 74 11.92 1.65 20.17
CA PRO A 74 13.06 1.46 19.26
C PRO A 74 13.98 2.67 19.13
N VAL A 75 13.43 3.89 19.21
CA VAL A 75 14.16 5.13 18.99
C VAL A 75 14.84 5.59 20.27
N ALA A 76 14.16 5.49 21.41
CA ALA A 76 14.70 5.92 22.70
C ALA A 76 15.70 4.91 23.27
N ASP A 77 15.41 3.61 23.15
CA ASP A 77 16.20 2.54 23.76
C ASP A 77 17.29 2.01 22.82
N GLY A 78 17.11 2.18 21.50
CA GLY A 78 18.01 1.64 20.49
C GLY A 78 17.91 0.13 20.30
N TYR A 79 18.74 -0.40 19.41
CA TYR A 79 18.71 -1.83 19.08
C TYR A 79 19.34 -2.66 20.22
N PRO A 80 18.64 -3.67 20.78
CA PRO A 80 19.17 -4.45 21.90
C PRO A 80 20.44 -5.22 21.54
N ALA A 81 21.43 -5.20 22.44
CA ALA A 81 22.69 -5.95 22.25
C ALA A 81 22.57 -7.44 22.61
N GLN A 82 21.47 -7.85 23.25
CA GLN A 82 21.23 -9.21 23.73
C GLN A 82 19.79 -9.61 23.40
N ASN A 83 19.53 -10.92 23.29
CA ASN A 83 18.17 -11.42 23.12
C ASN A 83 17.27 -10.92 24.26
N PRO A 84 16.13 -10.28 23.94
CA PRO A 84 15.19 -9.85 24.96
C PRO A 84 14.54 -11.07 25.63
N THR A 85 14.24 -10.97 26.92
CA THR A 85 13.81 -12.11 27.74
C THR A 85 12.50 -11.91 28.51
N THR A 86 12.11 -10.67 28.83
CA THR A 86 10.96 -10.38 29.69
C THR A 86 9.90 -9.61 28.92
N ASP A 87 8.68 -10.16 28.83
CA ASP A 87 7.55 -9.62 28.06
C ASP A 87 7.82 -9.53 26.54
N TRP A 88 8.51 -10.54 26.01
CA TRP A 88 8.76 -10.73 24.58
C TRP A 88 8.42 -12.16 24.19
N SER A 89 7.91 -12.31 22.97
CA SER A 89 7.59 -13.58 22.35
C SER A 89 8.51 -13.84 21.17
N THR A 90 8.89 -15.10 20.93
CA THR A 90 9.62 -15.48 19.72
C THR A 90 8.78 -15.21 18.48
N LYS A 91 9.38 -14.64 17.45
CA LYS A 91 8.75 -14.32 16.17
C LYS A 91 9.72 -14.69 15.05
N ASP A 92 9.52 -15.87 14.48
CA ASP A 92 10.29 -16.33 13.33
C ASP A 92 9.50 -16.06 12.06
N GLU A 93 10.12 -15.40 11.10
CA GLU A 93 9.50 -15.06 9.82
C GLU A 93 10.11 -15.88 8.70
N GLY A 94 9.25 -16.56 7.93
CA GLY A 94 9.67 -17.39 6.80
C GLY A 94 10.23 -16.59 5.63
N PHE A 95 9.91 -15.29 5.56
CA PHE A 95 10.39 -14.38 4.52
C PHE A 95 10.47 -12.95 5.05
N ALA A 96 11.68 -12.38 5.01
CA ALA A 96 11.94 -10.95 5.16
C ALA A 96 12.60 -10.47 3.86
N GLY A 97 11.97 -9.55 3.14
CA GLY A 97 12.49 -9.07 1.87
C GLY A 97 11.49 -8.29 1.04
N VAL A 98 11.82 -8.11 -0.24
CA VAL A 98 11.03 -7.32 -1.18
C VAL A 98 9.76 -8.07 -1.58
N ILE A 99 8.63 -7.36 -1.57
CA ILE A 99 7.34 -7.80 -2.08
C ILE A 99 7.09 -7.08 -3.40
N HIS A 100 6.62 -7.81 -4.41
CA HIS A 100 6.34 -7.26 -5.73
C HIS A 100 4.84 -7.01 -5.90
N GLY A 101 4.45 -5.76 -6.10
CA GLY A 101 3.07 -5.38 -6.32
C GLY A 101 2.79 -5.03 -7.79
N THR A 102 1.68 -5.53 -8.32
CA THR A 102 1.24 -5.32 -9.70
C THR A 102 0.27 -4.14 -9.77
N PRO A 103 0.63 -3.02 -10.40
CA PRO A 103 -0.29 -1.90 -10.60
C PRO A 103 -1.45 -2.26 -11.54
N THR A 104 -2.66 -1.77 -11.24
CA THR A 104 -3.87 -2.06 -12.02
C THR A 104 -4.01 -1.24 -13.30
N ASP A 105 -3.21 -0.18 -13.41
CA ASP A 105 -3.15 0.75 -14.55
C ASP A 105 -2.24 0.26 -15.70
N GLY A 106 -1.63 -0.92 -15.54
CA GLY A 106 -0.67 -1.48 -16.50
C GLY A 106 0.72 -0.85 -16.45
N SER A 107 1.03 -0.05 -15.42
CA SER A 107 2.40 0.41 -15.16
C SER A 107 3.29 -0.75 -14.68
N PRO A 108 4.64 -0.60 -14.76
CA PRO A 108 5.56 -1.65 -14.31
C PRO A 108 5.35 -2.01 -12.83
N GLU A 109 5.66 -3.25 -12.51
CA GLU A 109 5.69 -3.74 -11.14
C GLU A 109 6.51 -2.84 -10.21
N VAL A 110 6.01 -2.67 -8.98
CA VAL A 110 6.68 -1.88 -7.95
C VAL A 110 7.22 -2.78 -6.84
N SER A 111 8.34 -2.38 -6.26
CA SER A 111 8.93 -3.05 -5.10
C SER A 111 8.40 -2.43 -3.81
N LEU A 112 8.03 -3.28 -2.87
CA LEU A 112 7.42 -2.93 -1.59
C LEU A 112 8.15 -3.64 -0.44
N TYR A 113 8.04 -3.07 0.76
CA TYR A 113 8.35 -3.76 2.02
C TYR A 113 7.12 -3.80 2.92
N CYS A 114 7.08 -4.78 3.83
CA CYS A 114 6.06 -4.88 4.86
C CYS A 114 6.38 -3.93 6.03
N ILE A 115 5.36 -3.25 6.56
CA ILE A 115 5.46 -2.38 7.76
C ILE A 115 4.45 -2.80 8.85
N ASP A 116 3.97 -4.04 8.79
CA ASP A 116 2.99 -4.62 9.71
C ASP A 116 3.25 -6.13 9.86
N ILE A 117 4.22 -6.48 10.71
CA ILE A 117 4.69 -7.88 10.92
C ILE A 117 3.68 -8.76 11.69
N ASN A 118 2.51 -8.25 12.04
CA ASN A 118 1.48 -9.02 12.76
C ASN A 118 0.25 -9.32 11.93
N THR A 119 0.21 -8.83 10.70
CA THR A 119 -0.90 -9.04 9.78
C THR A 119 -0.40 -9.86 8.60
N ASP A 120 -1.22 -10.76 8.06
CA ASP A 120 -0.86 -11.53 6.86
C ASP A 120 -1.28 -10.79 5.58
N THR A 121 -0.69 -11.16 4.45
CA THR A 121 -1.23 -10.81 3.13
C THR A 121 -1.26 -12.02 2.22
N TYR A 122 -2.16 -12.02 1.24
CA TYR A 122 -2.44 -13.14 0.34
C TYR A 122 -2.58 -12.68 -1.11
N PRO A 123 -2.32 -13.56 -2.09
CA PRO A 123 -2.34 -13.18 -3.50
C PRO A 123 -3.78 -12.85 -3.91
N GLY A 124 -3.94 -11.81 -4.70
CA GLY A 124 -5.22 -11.22 -5.10
C GLY A 124 -5.73 -10.14 -4.16
N TYR A 125 -4.96 -9.75 -3.13
CA TYR A 125 -5.35 -8.65 -2.24
C TYR A 125 -5.07 -7.30 -2.88
N GLY A 126 -6.08 -6.42 -2.80
CA GLY A 126 -6.06 -5.08 -3.38
C GLY A 126 -5.53 -4.03 -2.41
N TYR A 127 -4.83 -3.05 -2.97
CA TYR A 127 -4.16 -1.98 -2.26
C TYR A 127 -4.43 -0.64 -2.93
N VAL A 128 -4.51 0.40 -2.10
CA VAL A 128 -4.64 1.80 -2.52
C VAL A 128 -3.60 2.64 -1.78
N LEU A 129 -3.08 3.67 -2.45
CA LEU A 129 -2.20 4.65 -1.81
C LEU A 129 -2.91 5.30 -0.61
N GLY A 130 -2.23 5.34 0.54
CA GLY A 130 -2.70 5.96 1.76
C GLY A 130 -1.71 7.01 2.28
N THR A 131 -2.05 7.62 3.42
CA THR A 131 -1.14 8.49 4.17
C THR A 131 -0.50 7.76 5.34
N TRP A 132 0.61 8.28 5.87
CA TRP A 132 1.26 7.75 7.07
C TRP A 132 0.31 7.73 8.27
N ASP A 133 -0.47 8.81 8.44
CA ASP A 133 -1.49 8.89 9.48
C ASP A 133 -2.56 7.80 9.32
N ALA A 134 -3.02 7.53 8.09
CA ALA A 134 -3.99 6.48 7.81
C ALA A 134 -3.41 5.07 8.00
N ALA A 135 -2.12 4.88 7.77
CA ALA A 135 -1.43 3.63 8.05
C ALA A 135 -1.39 3.33 9.56
N ASN A 136 -1.36 4.38 10.40
CA ASN A 136 -1.26 4.28 11.85
C ASN A 136 -0.11 3.35 12.27
N VAL A 137 1.06 3.55 11.66
CA VAL A 137 2.31 2.84 11.95
C VAL A 137 3.24 3.79 12.69
N THR A 138 3.93 3.31 13.71
CA THR A 138 4.89 4.12 14.47
C THR A 138 6.19 4.28 13.68
N ASN A 139 6.90 5.39 13.90
CA ASN A 139 8.25 5.64 13.36
C ASN A 139 8.39 5.56 11.83
N VAL A 140 7.30 5.78 11.07
CA VAL A 140 7.34 5.70 9.59
C VAL A 140 8.35 6.67 8.98
N GLY A 141 8.59 7.82 9.61
CA GLY A 141 9.65 8.73 9.18
C GLY A 141 11.07 8.13 9.23
N TYR A 142 11.36 7.25 10.21
CA TYR A 142 12.61 6.50 10.27
C TYR A 142 12.66 5.39 9.22
N VAL A 143 11.53 4.72 8.96
CA VAL A 143 11.40 3.76 7.85
C VAL A 143 11.66 4.46 6.52
N ALA A 144 11.11 5.65 6.28
CA ALA A 144 11.33 6.41 5.06
C ALA A 144 12.80 6.84 4.88
N ARG A 145 13.45 7.27 5.97
CA ARG A 145 14.91 7.53 6.01
C ARG A 145 15.69 6.28 5.58
N LEU A 146 15.35 5.13 6.15
CA LEU A 146 15.97 3.85 5.87
C LEU A 146 15.83 3.47 4.39
N LEU A 147 14.61 3.57 3.84
CA LEU A 147 14.38 3.28 2.42
C LEU A 147 15.16 4.22 1.50
N ASN A 148 15.36 5.48 1.86
CA ASN A 148 16.11 6.44 1.05
C ASN A 148 17.62 6.14 1.00
N GLU A 149 18.17 5.53 2.05
CA GLU A 149 19.62 5.32 2.20
C GLU A 149 20.08 3.89 1.93
N TYR A 150 19.16 2.92 1.98
CA TYR A 150 19.45 1.50 1.82
C TYR A 150 18.75 0.87 0.60
N TYR A 151 19.02 -0.41 0.37
CA TYR A 151 18.42 -1.18 -0.70
C TYR A 151 16.88 -1.14 -0.67
N PRO A 152 16.19 -1.03 -1.83
CA PRO A 152 16.74 -1.01 -3.20
C PRO A 152 17.04 0.37 -3.80
N ASN A 153 16.88 1.49 -3.08
CA ASN A 153 17.25 2.81 -3.64
C ASN A 153 18.77 2.97 -3.77
N THR A 154 19.54 2.30 -2.89
CA THR A 154 21.00 2.25 -2.95
C THR A 154 21.47 0.79 -2.92
N ASP A 155 22.78 0.58 -3.02
CA ASP A 155 23.41 -0.73 -2.83
C ASP A 155 23.79 -1.03 -1.36
N GLU A 156 23.38 -0.19 -0.41
CA GLU A 156 23.67 -0.40 1.01
C GLU A 156 22.71 -1.42 1.67
N PRO A 157 23.15 -2.17 2.70
CA PRO A 157 24.50 -2.20 3.26
C PRO A 157 25.50 -2.94 2.35
N ALA A 158 26.60 -2.28 2.00
CA ALA A 158 27.64 -2.84 1.12
C ALA A 158 28.37 -4.06 1.74
N SER A 159 28.27 -4.24 3.06
CA SER A 159 28.77 -5.41 3.78
C SER A 159 28.03 -6.71 3.43
N LEU A 160 26.82 -6.62 2.86
CA LEU A 160 26.02 -7.77 2.42
C LEU A 160 26.00 -7.82 0.88
N PRO A 161 26.90 -8.63 0.26
CA PRO A 161 26.94 -8.78 -1.20
C PRO A 161 25.81 -9.66 -1.74
N ASP A 162 25.24 -10.55 -0.92
CA ASP A 162 24.05 -11.34 -1.29
C ASP A 162 22.80 -10.48 -1.19
N LEU A 163 22.05 -10.37 -2.30
CA LEU A 163 20.85 -9.53 -2.37
C LEU A 163 19.72 -10.02 -1.44
N ASN A 164 19.61 -11.32 -1.17
CA ASN A 164 18.61 -11.85 -0.26
C ASN A 164 18.91 -11.47 1.17
N GLU A 165 20.19 -11.55 1.57
CA GLU A 165 20.64 -11.10 2.90
C GLU A 165 20.48 -9.58 3.05
N ARG A 166 20.82 -8.82 2.02
CA ARG A 166 20.68 -7.36 2.00
C ARG A 166 19.22 -6.94 2.18
N ALA A 167 18.33 -7.50 1.36
CA ALA A 167 16.91 -7.18 1.44
C ALA A 167 16.26 -7.63 2.75
N ALA A 168 16.69 -8.77 3.30
CA ALA A 168 16.23 -9.26 4.60
C ALA A 168 16.69 -8.36 5.76
N ALA A 169 17.94 -7.87 5.73
CA ALA A 169 18.46 -6.94 6.73
C ALA A 169 17.67 -5.62 6.72
N VAL A 170 17.38 -5.09 5.53
CA VAL A 170 16.54 -3.90 5.35
C VAL A 170 15.12 -4.15 5.89
N GLN A 171 14.46 -5.25 5.51
CA GLN A 171 13.11 -5.58 6.00
C GLN A 171 13.08 -5.77 7.53
N ALA A 172 14.07 -6.42 8.12
CA ALA A 172 14.16 -6.59 9.57
C ALA A 172 14.37 -5.25 10.30
N ALA A 173 15.20 -4.36 9.75
CA ALA A 173 15.38 -3.02 10.29
C ALA A 173 14.11 -2.16 10.14
N ILE A 174 13.33 -2.34 9.06
CA ILE A 174 12.00 -1.73 8.93
C ILE A 174 11.08 -2.20 10.06
N TRP A 175 10.99 -3.52 10.30
CA TRP A 175 10.17 -4.07 11.37
C TRP A 175 10.63 -3.67 12.78
N PHE A 176 11.92 -3.39 12.97
CA PHE A 176 12.41 -2.79 14.21
C PHE A 176 11.74 -1.44 14.47
N PHE A 177 11.61 -0.57 13.46
CA PHE A 177 10.95 0.73 13.62
C PHE A 177 9.43 0.64 13.64
N SER A 178 8.81 -0.17 12.77
CA SER A 178 7.35 -0.25 12.64
C SER A 178 6.68 -1.10 13.72
N ASP A 179 7.31 -2.21 14.11
CA ASP A 179 6.69 -3.27 14.93
C ASP A 179 7.53 -3.65 16.15
N ARG A 180 8.68 -2.99 16.35
CA ARG A 180 9.63 -3.25 17.45
C ARG A 180 10.26 -4.64 17.39
N PHE A 181 10.34 -5.22 16.20
CA PHE A 181 10.96 -6.53 15.96
C PHE A 181 12.47 -6.49 16.20
N VAL A 182 13.00 -7.50 16.87
CA VAL A 182 14.44 -7.62 17.16
C VAL A 182 14.90 -9.02 16.74
N LEU A 183 15.89 -9.09 15.86
CA LEU A 183 16.53 -10.34 15.47
C LEU A 183 17.18 -11.03 16.66
N SER A 184 17.22 -12.37 16.62
CA SER A 184 18.05 -13.14 17.55
C SER A 184 19.52 -12.80 17.34
N THR A 185 20.30 -12.72 18.41
CA THR A 185 21.77 -12.60 18.38
C THR A 185 22.45 -13.78 17.69
N SER A 186 21.72 -14.88 17.42
CA SER A 186 22.20 -16.01 16.62
C SER A 186 21.91 -15.86 15.12
N ASP A 187 21.06 -14.92 14.72
CA ASP A 187 20.80 -14.64 13.31
C ASP A 187 22.02 -13.89 12.72
N PRO A 188 22.60 -14.35 11.59
CA PRO A 188 23.79 -13.72 11.03
C PRO A 188 23.58 -12.26 10.60
N LEU A 189 22.34 -11.81 10.43
CA LEU A 189 22.02 -10.43 10.06
C LEU A 189 21.97 -9.48 11.28
N HIS A 190 21.97 -10.01 12.52
CA HIS A 190 21.78 -9.25 13.75
C HIS A 190 22.65 -7.98 13.82
N ASP A 191 23.97 -8.13 13.68
CA ASP A 191 24.91 -7.02 13.85
C ASP A 191 24.76 -5.97 12.75
N THR A 192 24.40 -6.40 11.53
CA THR A 192 24.14 -5.47 10.42
C THR A 192 22.87 -4.69 10.68
N VAL A 193 21.78 -5.33 11.12
CA VAL A 193 20.53 -4.66 11.46
C VAL A 193 20.71 -3.70 12.63
N ALA A 194 21.47 -4.08 13.66
CA ALA A 194 21.80 -3.20 14.77
C ALA A 194 22.57 -1.95 14.30
N ALA A 195 23.52 -2.10 13.38
CA ALA A 195 24.26 -0.98 12.81
C ALA A 195 23.37 -0.05 11.97
N ILE A 196 22.47 -0.60 11.14
CA ILE A 196 21.47 0.16 10.38
C ILE A 196 20.59 0.96 11.36
N ALA A 197 20.02 0.30 12.36
CA ALA A 197 19.15 0.95 13.34
C ALA A 197 19.86 2.11 14.06
N ALA A 198 21.09 1.89 14.53
CA ALA A 198 21.88 2.93 15.18
C ALA A 198 22.16 4.14 14.26
N HIS A 199 22.48 3.89 12.99
CA HIS A 199 22.67 4.94 11.99
C HIS A 199 21.38 5.74 11.75
N ILE A 200 20.26 5.05 11.53
CA ILE A 200 18.97 5.67 11.23
C ILE A 200 18.44 6.49 12.43
N ILE A 201 18.59 5.98 13.66
CA ILE A 201 18.24 6.73 14.88
C ILE A 201 19.04 8.03 14.96
N LYS A 202 20.34 7.96 14.67
CA LYS A 202 21.24 9.12 14.72
C LYS A 202 20.89 10.19 13.67
N GLU A 203 20.56 9.79 12.44
CA GLU A 203 20.21 10.72 11.36
C GLU A 203 18.80 11.30 11.50
N GLY A 204 17.89 10.59 12.17
CA GLY A 204 16.54 11.05 12.43
C GLY A 204 15.55 10.80 11.29
N PRO A 205 14.25 11.04 11.56
CA PRO A 205 13.18 10.70 10.63
C PRO A 205 13.11 11.67 9.46
N LEU A 206 12.58 11.20 8.35
CA LEU A 206 12.08 12.03 7.25
C LEU A 206 10.60 12.41 7.46
N VAL A 207 10.16 13.41 6.71
CA VAL A 207 8.74 13.78 6.59
C VAL A 207 8.08 12.97 5.48
N GLU A 208 6.75 12.86 5.55
CA GLU A 208 5.97 12.14 4.54
C GLU A 208 6.24 12.71 3.15
N PRO A 209 6.65 11.89 2.17
CA PRO A 209 6.77 12.35 0.81
C PRO A 209 5.37 12.74 0.30
N PRO A 210 5.24 13.85 -0.45
CA PRO A 210 3.94 14.20 -1.02
C PRO A 210 3.49 13.10 -1.99
N PRO A 211 2.21 12.70 -1.97
CA PRO A 211 1.67 11.79 -2.97
C PRO A 211 1.68 12.47 -4.35
N PRO A 212 1.65 11.69 -5.44
CA PRO A 212 1.55 12.24 -6.79
C PRO A 212 0.27 13.07 -6.91
N SER A 213 0.40 14.33 -7.31
CA SER A 213 -0.71 15.26 -7.41
C SER A 213 -1.24 15.36 -8.84
N LEU A 214 -2.54 15.13 -8.97
CA LEU A 214 -3.31 15.40 -10.17
C LEU A 214 -4.72 15.85 -9.76
N THR A 215 -5.19 16.96 -10.31
CA THR A 215 -6.55 17.45 -10.08
C THR A 215 -7.14 18.09 -11.34
N LEU A 216 -8.47 18.04 -11.42
CA LEU A 216 -9.30 18.81 -12.34
C LEU A 216 -10.21 19.72 -11.50
N THR A 217 -10.11 21.03 -11.69
CA THR A 217 -10.92 22.00 -10.94
C THR A 217 -11.71 22.92 -11.88
N PRO A 218 -13.04 23.03 -11.72
CA PRO A 218 -13.89 22.30 -10.76
C PRO A 218 -14.06 20.82 -11.15
N THR A 219 -14.51 19.97 -10.23
CA THR A 219 -14.81 18.55 -10.52
C THR A 219 -16.16 18.36 -11.23
N GLU A 220 -17.03 19.37 -11.17
CA GLU A 220 -18.34 19.35 -11.83
C GLU A 220 -18.73 20.75 -12.29
N VAL A 221 -19.37 20.85 -13.46
CA VAL A 221 -20.02 22.05 -13.98
C VAL A 221 -21.35 21.69 -14.62
N SER A 222 -22.29 22.63 -14.66
CA SER A 222 -23.52 22.47 -15.41
C SER A 222 -23.87 23.73 -16.19
N GLY A 223 -24.65 23.57 -17.26
CA GLY A 223 -25.16 24.68 -18.04
C GLY A 223 -26.08 24.24 -19.16
N GLY A 224 -26.52 25.19 -19.99
CA GLY A 224 -27.51 24.91 -21.04
C GLY A 224 -26.99 23.98 -22.13
N ALA A 225 -27.89 23.16 -22.69
CA ALA A 225 -27.59 22.31 -23.84
C ALA A 225 -27.00 23.12 -25.00
N GLY A 226 -25.96 22.57 -25.65
CA GLY A 226 -25.23 23.21 -26.74
C GLY A 226 -24.22 24.29 -26.33
N SER A 227 -24.12 24.62 -25.03
CA SER A 227 -23.09 25.52 -24.52
C SER A 227 -21.69 24.89 -24.52
N VAL A 228 -20.67 25.68 -24.18
CA VAL A 228 -19.31 25.22 -23.93
C VAL A 228 -19.05 25.42 -22.43
N LEU A 229 -18.80 24.34 -21.70
CA LEU A 229 -18.69 24.34 -20.24
C LEU A 229 -17.24 24.22 -19.79
N GLY A 230 -16.89 24.87 -18.68
CA GLY A 230 -15.54 24.98 -18.14
C GLY A 230 -15.20 26.41 -17.70
N PRO A 231 -13.92 26.73 -17.46
CA PRO A 231 -12.77 25.86 -17.66
C PRO A 231 -12.59 24.83 -16.54
N PHE A 232 -12.25 23.61 -16.93
CA PHE A 232 -11.57 22.64 -16.08
C PHE A 232 -10.07 22.95 -16.11
N THR A 233 -9.50 23.26 -14.97
CA THR A 233 -8.06 23.51 -14.84
C THR A 233 -7.37 22.24 -14.40
N VAL A 234 -6.42 21.76 -15.22
CA VAL A 234 -5.54 20.63 -14.90
C VAL A 234 -4.43 21.12 -13.99
N THR A 235 -4.25 20.52 -12.82
CA THR A 235 -3.07 20.76 -11.97
C THR A 235 -2.37 19.45 -11.70
N THR A 236 -1.07 19.38 -11.97
CA THR A 236 -0.24 18.22 -11.69
C THR A 236 1.20 18.61 -11.36
N ASP A 237 1.88 17.76 -10.57
CA ASP A 237 3.32 17.80 -10.31
C ASP A 237 4.15 16.98 -11.32
N ALA A 238 3.50 16.19 -12.19
CA ALA A 238 4.17 15.43 -13.23
C ALA A 238 4.87 16.38 -14.22
N PRO A 239 6.20 16.29 -14.40
CA PRO A 239 6.93 17.19 -15.32
C PRO A 239 6.45 17.10 -16.77
N ALA A 240 5.94 15.93 -17.18
CA ALA A 240 5.39 15.71 -18.52
C ALA A 240 3.97 16.29 -18.71
N GLY A 241 3.31 16.75 -17.65
CA GLY A 241 1.89 17.13 -17.66
C GLY A 241 0.94 15.93 -17.52
N ALA A 242 -0.30 16.12 -17.94
CA ALA A 242 -1.35 15.10 -17.88
C ALA A 242 -1.91 14.81 -19.28
N THR A 243 -2.16 13.54 -19.58
CA THR A 243 -2.95 13.10 -20.71
C THR A 243 -4.42 13.31 -20.39
N VAL A 244 -5.18 13.91 -21.31
CA VAL A 244 -6.62 14.16 -21.12
C VAL A 244 -7.46 13.40 -22.13
N ASN A 245 -8.56 12.85 -21.65
CA ASN A 245 -9.53 12.11 -22.44
C ASN A 245 -10.95 12.59 -22.15
N VAL A 246 -11.85 12.48 -23.12
CA VAL A 246 -13.23 12.91 -22.99
C VAL A 246 -14.20 11.85 -23.49
N THR A 247 -15.26 11.60 -22.72
CA THR A 247 -16.36 10.72 -23.11
C THR A 247 -17.64 11.54 -23.27
N GLY A 248 -18.37 11.33 -24.36
CA GLY A 248 -19.65 12.00 -24.64
C GLY A 248 -19.53 13.44 -25.18
N GLY A 249 -18.32 13.92 -25.47
CA GLY A 249 -18.09 15.29 -25.92
C GLY A 249 -16.77 15.52 -26.65
N ASN A 250 -16.44 16.80 -26.87
CA ASN A 250 -15.16 17.25 -27.39
C ASN A 250 -14.48 18.22 -26.41
N MET A 251 -13.15 18.24 -26.40
CA MET A 251 -12.33 19.16 -25.59
C MET A 251 -11.82 20.34 -26.41
N TYR A 252 -11.69 21.49 -25.75
CA TYR A 252 -11.23 22.74 -26.35
C TYR A 252 -10.30 23.50 -25.41
N SER A 253 -9.36 24.24 -25.99
CA SER A 253 -8.42 25.10 -25.24
C SER A 253 -8.91 26.54 -25.06
N ASN A 254 -10.13 26.85 -25.52
CA ASN A 254 -10.76 28.15 -25.41
C ASN A 254 -12.27 28.06 -25.18
N GLN A 255 -12.83 29.06 -24.49
CA GLN A 255 -14.26 29.13 -24.16
C GLN A 255 -15.17 29.21 -25.40
N ALA A 256 -14.67 29.70 -26.54
CA ALA A 256 -15.44 29.72 -27.78
C ALA A 256 -15.69 28.33 -28.38
N GLY A 257 -14.95 27.30 -27.94
CA GLY A 257 -15.09 25.94 -28.46
C GLY A 257 -14.65 25.81 -29.92
N THR A 258 -13.55 26.48 -30.28
CA THR A 258 -13.03 26.49 -31.66
C THR A 258 -11.65 25.85 -31.78
N HIS A 259 -10.86 25.83 -30.72
CA HIS A 259 -9.52 25.25 -30.71
C HIS A 259 -9.54 23.88 -30.05
N PHE A 260 -9.68 22.83 -30.86
CA PHE A 260 -9.75 21.45 -30.39
C PHE A 260 -8.51 21.02 -29.61
N ILE A 261 -8.75 20.25 -28.57
CA ILE A 261 -7.77 19.38 -27.93
C ILE A 261 -8.15 17.96 -28.34
N ALA A 262 -7.21 17.24 -28.95
CA ALA A 262 -7.43 15.86 -29.35
C ALA A 262 -7.61 14.96 -28.12
N ASP A 263 -8.41 13.91 -28.26
CA ASP A 263 -8.50 12.88 -27.23
C ASP A 263 -7.14 12.17 -27.08
N GLY A 264 -6.70 11.96 -25.84
CA GLY A 264 -5.37 11.44 -25.53
C GLY A 264 -4.23 12.46 -25.66
N ALA A 265 -4.53 13.75 -25.82
CA ALA A 265 -3.51 14.79 -25.86
C ALA A 265 -2.88 15.01 -24.47
N THR A 266 -1.57 15.24 -24.43
CA THR A 266 -0.86 15.67 -23.22
C THR A 266 -0.91 17.18 -23.08
N VAL A 267 -1.26 17.66 -21.89
CA VAL A 267 -1.37 19.09 -21.55
C VAL A 267 -0.55 19.43 -20.30
N PRO A 268 0.06 20.63 -20.24
CA PRO A 268 0.84 21.04 -19.08
C PRO A 268 -0.06 21.36 -17.88
N SER A 269 0.54 21.35 -16.69
CA SER A 269 -0.08 21.89 -15.47
C SER A 269 -0.52 23.35 -15.68
N GLY A 270 -1.69 23.70 -15.15
CA GLY A 270 -2.36 24.99 -15.36
C GLY A 270 -3.19 25.08 -16.66
N LYS A 271 -3.22 24.04 -17.51
CA LYS A 271 -4.03 24.07 -18.74
C LYS A 271 -5.52 24.17 -18.38
N LYS A 272 -6.21 25.10 -19.04
CA LYS A 272 -7.66 25.24 -19.01
C LYS A 272 -8.30 24.50 -20.18
N ILE A 273 -9.28 23.67 -19.88
CA ILE A 273 -10.02 22.85 -20.84
C ILE A 273 -11.50 23.20 -20.75
N TRP A 274 -12.14 23.36 -21.89
CA TRP A 274 -13.59 23.47 -21.99
C TRP A 274 -14.14 22.27 -22.76
N VAL A 275 -15.36 21.86 -22.45
CA VAL A 275 -16.01 20.73 -23.12
C VAL A 275 -17.34 21.12 -23.73
N ARG A 276 -17.72 20.42 -24.80
CA ARG A 276 -19.05 20.51 -25.42
C ARG A 276 -19.58 19.10 -25.65
N SER A 277 -20.86 18.87 -25.35
CA SER A 277 -21.52 17.59 -25.64
C SER A 277 -21.67 17.33 -27.14
N THR A 278 -21.54 16.05 -27.54
CA THR A 278 -21.82 15.55 -28.89
C THR A 278 -23.16 14.81 -28.98
N GLY A 279 -24.00 14.90 -27.95
CA GLY A 279 -25.31 14.24 -27.90
C GLY A 279 -25.77 13.92 -26.48
N PRO A 280 -24.95 13.22 -25.65
CA PRO A 280 -25.30 12.89 -24.28
C PRO A 280 -25.50 14.13 -23.39
N PRO A 281 -26.37 14.08 -22.37
CA PRO A 281 -26.56 15.19 -21.43
C PRO A 281 -25.38 15.36 -20.47
N THR A 282 -24.43 14.42 -20.45
CA THR A 282 -23.26 14.46 -19.59
C THR A 282 -22.01 14.20 -20.41
N VAL A 283 -20.97 15.00 -20.15
CA VAL A 283 -19.62 14.77 -20.66
C VAL A 283 -18.72 14.48 -19.47
N GLU A 284 -17.88 13.44 -19.59
CA GLU A 284 -16.85 13.13 -18.60
C GLU A 284 -15.48 13.49 -19.17
N LEU A 285 -14.74 14.31 -18.43
CA LEU A 285 -13.34 14.64 -18.68
C LEU A 285 -12.48 13.83 -17.71
N GLN A 286 -11.57 13.03 -18.25
CA GLN A 286 -10.55 12.33 -17.48
C GLN A 286 -9.20 13.00 -17.70
N ALA A 287 -8.41 13.12 -16.65
CA ALA A 287 -7.00 13.42 -16.73
C ALA A 287 -6.20 12.31 -16.08
N THR A 288 -5.07 11.97 -16.70
CA THR A 288 -4.16 10.91 -16.29
C THR A 288 -2.74 11.45 -16.33
N SER A 289 -2.00 11.37 -15.23
CA SER A 289 -0.59 11.78 -15.18
C SER A 289 0.26 10.70 -14.57
N LYS A 290 1.51 10.60 -15.03
CA LYS A 290 2.52 9.73 -14.45
C LYS A 290 3.50 10.58 -13.67
N ALA A 291 3.53 10.39 -12.36
CA ALA A 291 4.43 11.11 -11.49
C ALA A 291 5.41 10.13 -10.85
N THR A 292 6.64 10.59 -10.72
CA THR A 292 7.67 9.87 -9.99
C THR A 292 7.44 10.08 -8.51
N VAL A 293 7.22 8.98 -7.80
CA VAL A 293 6.87 8.95 -6.39
C VAL A 293 8.04 8.32 -5.66
N PRO A 294 8.66 9.03 -4.70
CA PRO A 294 9.78 8.49 -3.96
C PRO A 294 9.32 7.33 -3.07
N SER A 295 10.26 6.49 -2.66
CA SER A 295 10.04 5.48 -1.62
C SER A 295 9.44 6.11 -0.35
N GLY A 296 8.80 5.29 0.47
CA GLY A 296 8.16 5.75 1.71
C GLY A 296 6.67 6.07 1.57
N ASN A 297 6.10 5.99 0.36
CA ASN A 297 4.66 6.06 0.16
C ASN A 297 3.99 4.75 0.59
N VAL A 298 2.90 4.83 1.34
CA VAL A 298 2.24 3.65 1.94
C VAL A 298 1.06 3.17 1.10
N TYR A 299 0.93 1.84 1.02
CA TYR A 299 -0.18 1.15 0.39
C TYR A 299 -0.98 0.42 1.44
N LEU A 300 -2.27 0.75 1.51
CA LEU A 300 -3.21 0.21 2.48
C LEU A 300 -4.17 -0.75 1.81
N TYR A 301 -4.53 -1.80 2.54
CA TYR A 301 -5.51 -2.77 2.10
C TYR A 301 -6.85 -2.08 1.82
N ASP A 302 -7.42 -2.30 0.63
CA ASP A 302 -8.64 -1.61 0.19
C ASP A 302 -9.93 -2.42 0.45
N GLY A 303 -9.81 -3.57 1.11
CA GLY A 303 -10.93 -4.49 1.38
C GLY A 303 -11.21 -5.51 0.26
N ASN A 304 -10.47 -5.49 -0.86
CA ASN A 304 -10.56 -6.53 -1.87
C ASN A 304 -9.65 -7.70 -1.53
N GLY A 305 -10.23 -8.88 -1.37
CA GLY A 305 -9.48 -10.05 -0.92
C GLY A 305 -10.20 -10.85 0.16
N GLY A 306 -11.30 -10.32 0.69
CA GLY A 306 -12.19 -11.07 1.57
C GLY A 306 -11.65 -11.30 2.99
N ALA A 307 -10.59 -10.59 3.37
CA ALA A 307 -10.12 -10.51 4.76
C ALA A 307 -10.57 -9.19 5.39
N ASP A 308 -10.55 -9.14 6.73
CA ASP A 308 -10.84 -7.92 7.49
C ASP A 308 -9.65 -6.95 7.49
N ALA A 309 -8.43 -7.45 7.29
CA ALA A 309 -7.19 -6.70 7.20
C ALA A 309 -6.16 -7.45 6.33
N ALA A 310 -5.17 -6.71 5.84
CA ALA A 310 -3.96 -7.27 5.24
C ALA A 310 -2.73 -6.43 5.61
N GLN A 311 -1.53 -6.99 5.45
CA GLN A 311 -0.26 -6.28 5.66
C GLN A 311 -0.30 -4.89 5.03
N LYS A 312 0.11 -3.89 5.80
CA LYS A 312 0.41 -2.55 5.27
C LYS A 312 1.76 -2.61 4.58
N LEU A 313 1.83 -2.01 3.40
CA LEU A 313 3.01 -2.05 2.55
C LEU A 313 3.55 -0.64 2.34
N ILE A 314 4.86 -0.53 2.09
CA ILE A 314 5.52 0.75 1.80
C ILE A 314 6.39 0.61 0.56
N LEU A 315 6.39 1.64 -0.28
CA LEU A 315 7.15 1.67 -1.52
C LEU A 315 8.66 1.64 -1.25
N ALA A 316 9.34 0.61 -1.74
CA ALA A 316 10.73 0.31 -1.40
C ALA A 316 11.73 1.19 -2.15
N ASN A 317 11.42 1.57 -3.38
CA ASN A 317 12.22 2.47 -4.21
C ASN A 317 11.33 3.49 -4.92
N THR A 318 11.97 4.49 -5.52
CA THR A 318 11.28 5.42 -6.40
C THR A 318 10.54 4.65 -7.51
N ALA A 319 9.23 4.89 -7.65
CA ALA A 319 8.40 4.30 -8.68
C ALA A 319 7.65 5.38 -9.48
N THR A 320 7.20 5.03 -10.67
CA THR A 320 6.31 5.90 -11.44
C THR A 320 4.88 5.43 -11.21
N LEU A 321 4.06 6.24 -10.54
CA LEU A 321 2.65 5.94 -10.30
C LEU A 321 1.79 6.73 -11.27
N THR A 322 0.70 6.11 -11.75
CA THR A 322 -0.33 6.83 -12.50
C THR A 322 -1.38 7.37 -11.54
N ALA A 323 -1.62 8.68 -11.61
CA ALA A 323 -2.77 9.32 -11.02
C ALA A 323 -3.85 9.51 -12.09
N ILE A 324 -5.11 9.23 -11.74
CA ILE A 324 -6.28 9.41 -12.62
C ILE A 324 -7.32 10.22 -11.86
N VAL A 325 -7.86 11.26 -12.48
CA VAL A 325 -8.97 12.05 -11.95
C VAL A 325 -10.03 12.28 -13.02
N ASN A 326 -11.29 12.41 -12.59
CA ASN A 326 -12.41 12.66 -13.47
C ASN A 326 -13.13 13.95 -13.06
N ALA A 327 -13.72 14.64 -14.04
CA ALA A 327 -14.63 15.75 -13.83
C ALA A 327 -15.83 15.63 -14.79
N SER A 328 -17.01 16.09 -14.36
CA SER A 328 -18.24 16.00 -15.13
C SER A 328 -18.73 17.37 -15.62
N ALA A 329 -19.36 17.39 -16.79
CA ALA A 329 -20.11 18.53 -17.29
C ALA A 329 -21.53 18.11 -17.67
N GLU A 330 -22.54 18.70 -17.02
CA GLU A 330 -23.96 18.44 -17.28
C GLU A 330 -24.57 19.51 -18.19
N PHE A 331 -25.22 19.07 -19.26
CA PHE A 331 -25.86 19.88 -20.28
C PHE A 331 -27.39 19.78 -20.14
N LEU A 332 -27.95 20.76 -19.45
CA LEU A 332 -29.36 20.80 -19.11
C LEU A 332 -30.21 21.25 -20.31
N PRO A 333 -31.30 20.55 -20.63
CA PRO A 333 -32.22 20.98 -21.68
C PRO A 333 -32.84 22.33 -21.33
N SER A 334 -33.13 23.13 -22.36
CA SER A 334 -33.83 24.39 -22.19
C SER A 334 -35.25 24.15 -21.67
N GLY A 335 -35.55 24.58 -20.45
CA GLY A 335 -36.93 24.67 -19.96
C GLY A 335 -37.66 25.85 -20.61
N SER A 336 -38.95 25.72 -20.88
CA SER A 336 -39.80 26.85 -21.27
C SER A 336 -41.00 26.97 -20.34
N LEU A 337 -41.35 28.20 -19.96
CA LEU A 337 -42.58 28.54 -19.25
C LEU A 337 -43.49 29.31 -20.20
N VAL A 338 -44.66 28.74 -20.50
CA VAL A 338 -45.70 29.44 -21.28
C VAL A 338 -46.77 29.95 -20.32
N VAL A 339 -46.77 31.26 -20.06
CA VAL A 339 -47.84 31.90 -19.29
C VAL A 339 -48.99 32.25 -20.25
N LYS A 340 -50.07 31.47 -20.22
CA LYS A 340 -51.33 31.83 -20.89
C LYS A 340 -52.16 32.72 -19.96
N LYS A 341 -52.26 34.00 -20.29
CA LYS A 341 -53.19 34.93 -19.61
C LYS A 341 -54.49 34.99 -20.41
N THR A 342 -55.58 34.51 -19.81
CA THR A 342 -56.94 34.70 -20.35
C THR A 342 -57.54 35.90 -19.64
N ILE A 343 -57.99 36.91 -20.39
CA ILE A 343 -58.77 38.03 -19.87
C ILE A 343 -60.22 37.75 -20.27
N ALA A 344 -61.10 37.59 -19.28
CA ALA A 344 -62.54 37.46 -19.44
C ALA A 344 -63.20 38.83 -19.50
#